data_AF-A0A7C9DBQ3-F1
#
_entry.id   AF-A0A7C9DBQ3-F1
#
_cell.length_a   1.000
_cell.length_b   1.000
_cell.length_c   1.000
_cell.angle_alpha   90.00
_cell.angle_beta   90.00
_cell.angle_gamma   90.00
#
_symmetry.space_group_name_H-M   'P 1'
#
loop_
_entity.id
_entity.type
_entity.pdbx_description
1 polymer ?
#
loop_
_entity_poly.entity_id
_entity_poly.type
_entity_poly.pdbx_seq_one_letter_code
_entity_poly.pdbx_strand_id
1 'polypeptide(L)'
;MMRTLREVIMLLLYILLAICSKGLATHSRHNSSGESPGDMAGYCLSWRMAVESNNMMGWRTIPRECLSHVEAYMLGGQYSRDIDLIIEQIYTYLDTIPPVGILEGDDGLDAWILDIDDTCLSNLFYYQAKRFGCDPYDPMGFRTWALR
;
A
#
# COMPACT_ATOMS: atom_id res chain seq x y z
N MET A 1 36.73 18.75 31.84
CA MET A 1 35.38 18.74 32.45
C MET A 1 34.27 19.20 31.49
N MET A 2 34.40 19.01 30.17
CA MET A 2 33.38 19.41 29.17
C MET A 2 32.90 18.25 28.29
N ARG A 3 33.67 17.15 28.20
CA ARG A 3 33.27 15.93 27.48
C ARG A 3 32.08 15.27 28.18
N THR A 4 32.10 15.19 29.51
CA THR A 4 31.03 14.59 30.32
C THR A 4 29.69 15.33 30.21
N LEU A 5 29.70 16.66 30.11
CA LEU A 5 28.47 17.44 29.96
C LEU A 5 27.82 17.24 28.59
N ARG A 6 28.63 17.16 27.53
CA ARG A 6 28.13 16.91 26.16
C ARG A 6 27.48 15.52 26.05
N GLU A 7 28.12 14.48 26.59
CA GLU A 7 27.57 13.13 26.56
C GLU A 7 26.26 13.02 27.37
N VAL A 8 26.16 13.72 28.51
CA VAL A 8 24.92 13.77 29.32
C VAL A 8 23.80 14.48 28.56
N ILE A 9 24.10 15.60 27.88
CA ILE A 9 23.11 16.32 27.07
C ILE A 9 22.62 15.45 25.90
N MET A 10 23.53 14.73 25.22
CA MET A 10 23.16 13.83 24.12
C MET A 10 22.29 12.66 24.59
N LEU A 11 22.60 12.08 25.76
CA LEU A 11 21.78 11.04 26.39
C LEU A 11 20.37 11.55 26.74
N LEU A 12 20.27 12.76 27.31
CA LEU A 12 18.98 13.37 27.64
C LEU A 12 18.15 13.66 26.38
N LEU A 13 18.77 14.14 25.31
CA LEU A 13 18.10 14.37 24.02
C LEU A 13 17.62 13.04 23.39
N TYR A 14 18.41 11.97 23.47
CA TYR A 14 18.03 10.66 22.96
C TYR A 14 16.84 10.07 23.72
N ILE A 15 16.82 10.22 25.05
CA ILE A 15 15.71 9.80 25.91
C ILE A 15 14.44 10.62 25.62
N LEU A 16 14.57 11.94 25.46
CA LEU A 16 13.45 12.82 25.07
C LEU A 16 12.85 12.41 23.72
N LEU A 17 13.69 12.16 22.71
CA LEU A 17 13.24 11.67 21.40
C LEU A 17 12.53 10.32 21.51
N ALA A 18 13.07 9.38 22.30
CA ALA A 18 12.43 8.07 22.52
C ALA A 18 11.06 8.18 23.21
N ILE A 19 10.91 9.11 24.16
CA ILE A 19 9.63 9.37 24.84
C ILE A 19 8.64 10.06 23.89
N CYS A 20 9.09 11.00 23.06
CA CYS A 20 8.26 11.66 22.05
C CYS A 20 7.81 10.70 20.93
N SER A 21 8.62 9.70 20.56
CA SER A 21 8.23 8.64 19.61
C SER A 21 7.21 7.66 20.19
N LYS A 22 7.05 7.62 21.52
CA LYS A 22 5.96 6.89 22.21
C LYS A 22 4.85 7.82 22.67
N GLY A 23 4.67 8.94 21.96
CA GLY A 23 3.51 9.81 22.08
C GLY A 23 2.22 9.06 21.71
N LEU A 24 1.62 8.45 22.73
CA LEU A 24 0.21 8.14 22.86
C LEU A 24 -0.51 7.62 21.59
N ALA A 25 -0.10 6.44 21.11
CA ALA A 25 -1.08 5.53 20.52
C ALA A 25 -1.93 4.95 21.65
N THR A 26 -2.80 5.77 22.25
CA THR A 26 -3.99 5.24 22.93
C THR A 26 -4.77 4.53 21.85
N HIS A 27 -4.67 3.20 21.80
CA HIS A 27 -5.63 2.37 21.12
C HIS A 27 -6.95 2.52 21.87
N SER A 28 -7.65 3.63 21.64
CA SER A 28 -9.05 3.76 22.02
C SER A 28 -9.75 2.67 21.23
N ARG A 29 -10.08 1.56 21.90
CA ARG A 29 -11.16 0.70 21.43
C ARG A 29 -12.41 1.55 21.51
N HIS A 30 -12.66 2.30 20.44
CA HIS A 30 -13.92 2.98 20.25
C HIS A 30 -14.95 1.86 20.10
N ASN A 31 -15.74 1.65 21.16
CA ASN A 31 -17.01 0.94 21.05
C ASN A 31 -17.93 1.86 20.24
N SER A 32 -17.83 1.80 18.92
CA SER A 32 -18.60 2.65 18.00
C SER A 32 -20.01 2.08 17.83
N SER A 33 -20.84 2.27 18.84
CA SER A 33 -22.29 2.32 18.64
C SER A 33 -22.64 3.64 17.95
N GLY A 34 -22.53 3.66 16.61
CA GLY A 34 -23.04 4.73 15.74
C GLY A 34 -21.96 5.62 15.12
N GLU A 35 -21.10 5.07 14.27
CA GLU A 35 -20.22 5.87 13.41
C GLU A 35 -21.00 6.46 12.22
N SER A 36 -20.79 7.75 11.95
CA SER A 36 -21.43 8.46 10.83
C SER A 36 -20.91 7.91 9.49
N PRO A 37 -21.72 7.90 8.42
CA PRO A 37 -21.26 7.49 7.08
C PRO A 37 -19.99 8.20 6.60
N GLY A 38 -19.78 9.45 7.02
CA GLY A 38 -18.56 10.21 6.69
C GLY A 38 -17.31 9.76 7.46
N ASP A 39 -17.47 9.27 8.69
CA ASP A 39 -16.37 8.78 9.54
C ASP A 39 -15.85 7.43 9.03
N MET A 40 -16.78 6.55 8.64
CA MET A 40 -16.49 5.29 7.95
C MET A 40 -15.73 5.49 6.64
N ALA A 41 -16.10 6.51 5.85
CA ALA A 41 -15.39 6.83 4.61
C ALA A 41 -13.94 7.26 4.86
N GLY A 42 -13.69 8.01 5.93
CA GLY A 42 -12.35 8.42 6.35
C GLY A 42 -11.49 7.27 6.86
N TYR A 43 -12.08 6.36 7.64
CA TYR A 43 -11.40 5.14 8.10
C TYR A 43 -10.92 4.30 6.93
N CYS A 44 -11.80 4.00 5.97
CA CYS A 44 -11.47 3.11 4.86
C CYS A 44 -10.44 3.69 3.89
N LEU A 45 -10.46 5.01 3.69
CA LEU A 45 -9.39 5.70 2.96
C LEU A 45 -8.04 5.56 3.69
N SER A 46 -8.02 5.78 5.00
CA SER A 46 -6.81 5.65 5.82
C SER A 46 -6.31 4.21 5.86
N TRP A 47 -7.22 3.24 5.93
CA TRP A 47 -6.92 1.81 5.85
C TRP A 47 -6.26 1.46 4.51
N ARG A 48 -6.83 1.87 3.38
CA ARG A 48 -6.25 1.63 2.05
C ARG A 48 -4.85 2.22 1.97
N MET A 49 -4.68 3.49 2.36
CA MET A 49 -3.37 4.16 2.35
C MET A 49 -2.34 3.39 3.21
N ALA A 50 -2.73 2.94 4.40
CA ALA A 50 -1.85 2.16 5.26
C ALA A 50 -1.47 0.79 4.67
N VAL A 51 -2.36 0.16 3.88
CA VAL A 51 -2.06 -1.07 3.13
C VAL A 51 -1.08 -0.80 2.00
N GLU A 52 -1.34 0.20 1.15
CA GLU A 52 -0.48 0.56 0.01
C GLU A 52 0.93 0.99 0.46
N SER A 53 1.03 1.65 1.61
CA SER A 53 2.32 2.06 2.18
C SER A 53 2.98 0.99 3.04
N ASN A 54 2.47 -0.25 3.02
CA ASN A 54 2.95 -1.39 3.81
C ASN A 54 3.02 -1.15 5.35
N ASN A 55 2.22 -0.21 5.86
CA ASN A 55 2.09 0.06 7.30
C ASN A 55 1.11 -0.92 7.97
N MET A 56 0.22 -1.55 7.20
CA MET A 56 -0.68 -2.59 7.65
C MET A 56 -0.48 -3.88 6.86
N MET A 57 0.07 -4.89 7.52
CA MET A 57 0.40 -6.19 6.92
C MET A 57 -0.44 -7.33 7.50
N GLY A 58 -0.49 -8.46 6.79
CA GLY A 58 -1.08 -9.71 7.29
C GLY A 58 -2.62 -9.73 7.36
N TRP A 59 -3.29 -8.77 6.74
CA TRP A 59 -4.73 -8.81 6.54
C TRP A 59 -5.09 -9.90 5.52
N ARG A 60 -6.20 -10.61 5.75
CA ARG A 60 -6.65 -11.73 4.90
C ARG A 60 -7.85 -11.38 4.02
N THR A 61 -8.59 -10.37 4.42
CA THR A 61 -9.79 -9.87 3.75
C THR A 61 -9.89 -8.38 4.02
N ILE A 62 -10.57 -7.68 3.13
CA ILE A 62 -10.92 -6.27 3.32
C ILE A 62 -11.94 -6.18 4.48
N PRO A 63 -11.81 -5.21 5.41
CA PRO A 63 -12.82 -4.95 6.42
C PRO A 63 -14.20 -4.76 5.79
N ARG A 64 -15.25 -5.35 6.37
CA ARG A 64 -16.59 -5.38 5.74
C ARG A 64 -17.18 -3.99 5.61
N GLU A 65 -16.89 -3.13 6.57
CA GLU A 65 -17.22 -1.71 6.60
C GLU A 65 -16.60 -0.93 5.43
N CYS A 66 -15.52 -1.44 4.83
CA CYS A 66 -14.81 -0.80 3.72
C CYS A 66 -15.19 -1.31 2.33
N LEU A 67 -16.17 -2.22 2.24
CA LEU A 67 -16.64 -2.75 0.96
C LEU A 67 -17.02 -1.64 -0.04
N SER A 68 -17.87 -0.70 0.40
CA SER A 68 -18.34 0.39 -0.47
C SER A 68 -17.22 1.33 -0.89
N HIS A 69 -16.24 1.57 0.00
CA HIS A 69 -15.06 2.37 -0.31
C HIS A 69 -14.23 1.70 -1.41
N VAL A 70 -13.94 0.41 -1.27
CA VAL A 70 -13.11 -0.32 -2.24
C VAL A 70 -13.82 -0.49 -3.57
N GLU A 71 -15.12 -0.79 -3.57
CA GLU A 71 -15.93 -0.82 -4.78
C GLU A 71 -15.88 0.53 -5.52
N ALA A 72 -16.11 1.64 -4.80
CA ALA A 72 -16.03 2.98 -5.37
C ALA A 72 -14.62 3.34 -5.86
N TYR A 73 -13.57 2.88 -5.17
CA TYR A 73 -12.19 3.09 -5.60
C TYR A 73 -11.87 2.34 -6.91
N MET A 74 -12.22 1.06 -6.97
CA MET A 74 -11.93 0.18 -8.12
C MET A 74 -12.77 0.54 -9.34
N LEU A 75 -14.04 0.92 -9.16
CA LEU A 75 -14.97 1.19 -10.26
C LEU A 75 -15.15 2.69 -10.57
N GLY A 76 -14.91 3.57 -9.60
CA GLY A 76 -15.13 5.03 -9.72
C GLY A 76 -13.98 5.79 -10.38
N GLY A 77 -13.04 5.08 -11.01
CA GLY A 77 -11.95 5.66 -11.79
C GLY A 77 -10.76 6.19 -10.99
N GLN A 78 -10.80 6.17 -9.65
CA GLN A 78 -9.62 6.55 -8.87
C GLN A 78 -8.49 5.55 -9.04
N TYR A 79 -8.78 4.25 -9.03
CA TYR A 79 -7.79 3.21 -9.32
C TYR A 79 -7.09 3.44 -10.67
N SER A 80 -7.84 3.76 -11.73
CA SER A 80 -7.24 4.07 -13.05
C SER A 80 -6.30 5.28 -13.00
N ARG A 81 -6.70 6.36 -12.31
CA ARG A 81 -5.85 7.55 -12.16
C ARG A 81 -4.57 7.25 -11.39
N ASP A 82 -4.65 6.43 -10.35
CA ASP A 82 -3.48 6.02 -9.57
C ASP A 82 -2.53 5.18 -10.46
N ILE A 83 -3.05 4.28 -11.29
CA ILE A 83 -2.25 3.50 -12.27
C ILE A 83 -1.60 4.42 -13.32
N ASP A 84 -2.37 5.34 -13.93
CA ASP A 84 -1.85 6.26 -14.95
C ASP A 84 -0.67 7.08 -14.42
N LEU A 85 -0.78 7.57 -13.18
CA LEU A 85 0.29 8.29 -12.51
C LEU A 85 1.55 7.43 -12.35
N ILE A 86 1.42 6.18 -11.91
CA ILE A 86 2.58 5.29 -11.73
C ILE A 86 3.23 4.96 -13.06
N ILE A 87 2.44 4.73 -14.12
CA ILE A 87 2.96 4.49 -15.46
C ILE A 87 3.75 5.70 -15.97
N GLU A 88 3.25 6.92 -15.76
CA GLU A 88 3.99 8.15 -16.09
C GLU A 88 5.34 8.24 -15.35
N GLN A 89 5.38 7.88 -14.06
CA GLN A 89 6.63 7.86 -13.29
C GLN A 89 7.61 6.79 -13.82
N ILE A 90 7.11 5.62 -14.24
CA ILE A 90 7.94 4.56 -14.83
C ILE A 90 8.57 5.05 -16.14
N TYR A 91 7.80 5.66 -17.04
CA TYR A 91 8.35 6.23 -18.28
C TYR A 91 9.36 7.33 -18.00
N THR A 92 9.06 8.23 -17.05
CA THR A 92 10.00 9.28 -16.64
C THR A 92 11.33 8.69 -16.16
N TYR A 93 11.29 7.59 -15.41
CA TYR A 93 12.51 6.90 -14.98
C TYR A 93 13.24 6.23 -16.15
N LEU A 94 12.51 5.56 -17.05
CA LEU A 94 13.08 4.93 -18.25
C LEU A 94 13.86 5.92 -19.12
N ASP A 95 13.37 7.16 -19.24
CA ASP A 95 14.04 8.23 -19.98
C ASP A 95 15.38 8.65 -19.34
N THR A 96 15.62 8.31 -18.07
CA THR A 96 16.91 8.54 -17.40
C THR A 96 17.94 7.44 -17.64
N ILE A 97 17.50 6.28 -18.15
CA ILE A 97 18.37 5.12 -18.38
C ILE A 97 18.93 5.23 -19.80
N PRO A 98 20.26 5.15 -19.98
CA PRO A 98 20.86 5.02 -21.30
C PRO A 98 20.28 3.79 -22.03
N PRO A 99 19.97 3.89 -23.34
CA PRO A 99 19.60 2.72 -24.13
C PRO A 99 20.54 1.53 -23.96
N VAL A 100 20.01 0.33 -24.13
CA VAL A 100 20.80 -0.91 -24.05
C VAL A 100 21.80 -0.99 -25.22
N GLY A 101 23.05 -1.30 -24.92
CA GLY A 101 24.13 -1.57 -25.87
C GLY A 101 24.91 -0.35 -26.37
N ILE A 102 24.73 0.83 -25.77
CA ILE A 102 25.47 2.06 -26.18
C ILE A 102 26.60 2.47 -25.25
N LEU A 103 26.68 1.95 -24.03
CA LEU A 103 27.80 2.23 -23.13
C LEU A 103 28.96 1.26 -23.38
N GLU A 104 30.21 1.74 -23.29
CA GLU A 104 31.37 0.85 -23.36
C GLU A 104 31.33 -0.16 -22.19
N GLY A 105 31.36 -1.46 -22.53
CA GLY A 105 31.29 -2.55 -21.55
C GLY A 105 29.88 -3.04 -21.23
N ASP A 106 28.86 -2.55 -21.93
CA ASP A 106 27.48 -3.05 -21.85
C ASP A 106 27.37 -4.47 -22.45
N ASP A 107 26.69 -5.37 -21.74
CA ASP A 107 26.46 -6.76 -22.17
C ASP A 107 25.15 -6.94 -22.96
N GLY A 108 24.30 -5.91 -22.98
CA GLY A 108 23.02 -5.89 -23.67
C GLY A 108 21.92 -6.72 -22.98
N LEU A 109 22.07 -7.06 -21.70
CA LEU A 109 21.20 -8.00 -21.00
C LEU A 109 20.24 -7.35 -19.99
N ASP A 110 20.06 -6.03 -20.05
CA ASP A 110 19.12 -5.31 -19.19
C ASP A 110 17.68 -5.81 -19.37
N ALA A 111 16.99 -6.01 -18.24
CA ALA A 111 15.64 -6.58 -18.22
C ALA A 111 14.75 -5.95 -17.16
N TRP A 112 13.45 -5.97 -17.43
CA TRP A 112 12.39 -5.58 -16.50
C TRP A 112 11.64 -6.82 -16.02
N ILE A 113 11.42 -6.89 -14.71
CA ILE A 113 10.67 -7.97 -14.09
C ILE A 113 9.30 -7.42 -13.72
N LEU A 114 8.25 -8.07 -14.21
CA LEU A 114 6.87 -7.72 -13.93
C LEU A 114 6.17 -8.91 -13.29
N ASP A 115 5.36 -8.62 -12.27
CA ASP A 115 4.37 -9.59 -11.79
C ASP A 115 3.20 -9.68 -12.78
N ILE A 116 2.44 -10.77 -12.71
CA ILE A 116 1.32 -11.02 -13.62
C ILE A 116 0.01 -10.53 -13.00
N ASP A 117 -0.39 -11.12 -11.88
CA ASP A 117 -1.69 -10.92 -11.25
C ASP A 117 -1.80 -9.53 -10.62
N ASP A 118 -2.84 -8.78 -10.99
CA ASP A 118 -3.12 -7.40 -10.56
C ASP A 118 -1.98 -6.40 -10.82
N THR A 119 -1.01 -6.77 -11.65
CA THR A 119 0.06 -5.90 -12.19
C THR A 119 -0.05 -5.78 -13.71
N CYS A 120 0.11 -6.89 -14.44
CA CYS A 120 -0.09 -6.91 -15.90
C CYS A 120 -1.53 -7.30 -16.28
N LEU A 121 -2.17 -8.17 -15.50
CA LEU A 121 -3.51 -8.70 -15.75
C LEU A 121 -4.41 -8.44 -14.54
N SER A 122 -5.58 -7.86 -14.76
CA SER A 122 -6.50 -7.56 -13.67
C SER A 122 -7.38 -8.75 -13.28
N ASN A 123 -7.40 -9.07 -11.99
CA ASN A 123 -8.32 -10.04 -11.38
C ASN A 123 -9.60 -9.39 -10.86
N LEU A 124 -9.86 -8.12 -11.21
CA LEU A 124 -11.01 -7.35 -10.72
C LEU A 124 -12.34 -8.08 -10.95
N PHE A 125 -12.52 -8.71 -12.11
CA PHE A 125 -13.76 -9.45 -12.42
C PHE A 125 -13.99 -10.65 -11.50
N TYR A 126 -12.92 -11.35 -11.09
CA TYR A 126 -13.02 -12.39 -10.08
C TYR A 126 -13.46 -11.79 -8.74
N TYR A 127 -12.78 -10.72 -8.31
CA TYR A 127 -13.02 -10.11 -7.01
C TYR A 127 -14.36 -9.38 -6.91
N GLN A 128 -14.95 -8.90 -8.00
CA GLN A 128 -16.34 -8.40 -8.02
C GLN A 128 -17.32 -9.44 -7.47
N ALA A 129 -17.18 -10.71 -7.88
CA ALA A 129 -18.01 -11.81 -7.39
C ALA A 129 -17.67 -12.23 -5.94
N LYS A 130 -16.55 -11.73 -5.38
CA LYS A 130 -16.05 -11.99 -4.03
C LYS A 130 -16.13 -10.74 -3.14
N ARG A 131 -17.07 -9.83 -3.44
CA ARG A 131 -17.28 -8.56 -2.72
C ARG A 131 -15.96 -7.79 -2.57
N PHE A 132 -15.25 -7.65 -3.67
CA PHE A 132 -13.95 -6.97 -3.80
C PHE A 132 -12.86 -7.46 -2.83
N GLY A 133 -12.96 -8.69 -2.29
CA GLY A 133 -12.00 -9.22 -1.31
C GLY A 133 -12.46 -9.14 0.14
N CYS A 134 -13.72 -8.78 0.41
CA CYS A 134 -14.34 -8.97 1.72
C CYS A 134 -14.70 -10.44 1.99
N ASP A 135 -14.78 -11.28 0.95
CA ASP A 135 -14.87 -12.73 1.10
C ASP A 135 -13.47 -13.35 1.26
N PRO A 136 -13.32 -14.40 2.08
CA PRO A 136 -12.05 -15.13 2.18
C PRO A 136 -11.58 -15.66 0.82
N TYR A 137 -10.27 -15.60 0.60
CA TYR A 137 -9.66 -16.15 -0.61
C TYR A 137 -9.96 -17.64 -0.75
N ASP A 138 -10.44 -18.02 -1.94
CA ASP A 138 -10.76 -19.39 -2.34
C ASP A 138 -9.79 -19.78 -3.46
N PRO A 139 -8.69 -20.51 -3.15
CA PRO A 139 -7.68 -20.88 -4.15
C PRO A 139 -8.24 -21.75 -5.28
N MET A 140 -9.18 -22.65 -4.96
CA MET A 140 -9.78 -23.54 -5.95
C MET A 140 -10.75 -22.78 -6.85
N GLY A 141 -11.54 -21.87 -6.27
CA GLY A 141 -12.41 -20.96 -7.01
C GLY A 141 -11.62 -20.05 -7.95
N PHE A 142 -10.53 -19.44 -7.47
CA PHE A 142 -9.66 -18.58 -8.28
C PHE A 142 -9.05 -19.35 -9.45
N ARG A 143 -8.45 -20.52 -9.18
CA ARG A 143 -7.88 -21.38 -10.23
C ARG A 143 -8.92 -21.78 -11.27
N THR A 144 -10.14 -22.13 -10.85
CA THR A 144 -11.21 -22.52 -11.77
C THR A 144 -11.64 -21.35 -12.65
N TRP A 145 -11.67 -20.13 -12.11
CA TRP A 145 -11.97 -18.92 -12.86
C TRP A 145 -10.86 -18.59 -13.86
N ALA A 146 -9.59 -18.65 -13.44
CA ALA A 146 -8.44 -18.31 -14.27
C ALA A 146 -8.19 -19.30 -15.44
N LEU A 147 -8.77 -20.51 -15.38
CA LEU A 147 -8.67 -21.53 -16.43
C LEU A 147 -9.74 -21.40 -17.53
N ARG A 148 -10.66 -20.44 -17.42
CA ARG A 148 -11.72 -20.20 -18.42
C ARG A 148 -11.22 -19.28 -19.52
#